data_AF-A0A5F8HG95-F1
#
_entry.id   AF-A0A5F8HG95-F1
#
_cell.length_a   1.000
_cell.length_b   1.000
_cell.length_c   1.000
_cell.angle_alpha   90.00
_cell.angle_beta   90.00
_cell.angle_gamma   90.00
#
_symmetry.space_group_name_H-M   'P 1'
#
loop_
_entity.id
_entity.type
_entity.pdbx_description
1 polymer ?
#
loop_
_entity_poly.entity_id
_entity_poly.type
_entity_poly.pdbx_seq_one_letter_code
_entity_poly.pdbx_strand_id
1 'polypeptide(L)'
;MPESECVQCPRESPERETLQGSLGQLPPSIQPFPADWPLLRFLISLYRAPAYHLILEGILILWIIRLLFSKTYKLQERSDLTAKEKEELIEEWQPEPLVPPVSKDHPALNYNIVSGPPGHRIVVNGKECVNFASFNFLGLLDNARIKEAALASLRKYGVGTCGPRGFYGTFENVNAFPGPHKLRPGSF
;
A
#
# COMPACT_ATOMS: atom_id res chain seq x y z
N MET A 1 -59.70 -10.97 -14.58
CA MET A 1 -60.50 -11.21 -15.79
C MET A 1 -61.85 -10.56 -15.60
N PRO A 2 -62.55 -10.04 -16.63
CA PRO A 2 -62.21 -9.89 -18.06
C PRO A 2 -62.51 -8.45 -18.61
N GLU A 3 -61.82 -8.01 -19.67
CA GLU A 3 -62.28 -7.78 -21.07
C GLU A 3 -63.28 -6.64 -21.35
N SER A 4 -62.91 -5.76 -22.29
CA SER A 4 -63.69 -5.32 -23.49
C SER A 4 -62.94 -4.14 -24.14
N GLU A 5 -62.46 -4.28 -25.39
CA GLU A 5 -63.09 -3.77 -26.63
C GLU A 5 -63.30 -2.24 -26.61
N CYS A 6 -63.00 -1.43 -27.62
CA CYS A 6 -62.82 -1.60 -29.05
C CYS A 6 -62.25 -0.26 -29.56
N VAL A 7 -61.32 -0.24 -30.52
CA VAL A 7 -61.11 0.95 -31.36
C VAL A 7 -61.19 0.51 -32.81
N GLN A 8 -62.36 0.73 -33.41
CA GLN A 8 -62.63 0.47 -34.82
C GLN A 8 -62.23 1.69 -35.67
N CYS A 9 -61.22 1.47 -36.51
CA CYS A 9 -60.91 1.91 -37.89
C CYS A 9 -61.31 3.30 -38.44
N PRO A 10 -60.58 3.73 -39.49
CA PRO A 10 -61.23 3.70 -40.81
C PRO A 10 -60.38 3.14 -41.97
N ARG A 11 -61.03 2.24 -42.72
CA ARG A 11 -61.03 1.98 -44.18
C ARG A 11 -59.70 1.95 -44.95
N GLU A 12 -59.35 0.73 -45.37
CA GLU A 12 -58.59 0.45 -46.58
C GLU A 12 -59.26 1.07 -47.83
N SER A 13 -58.45 1.72 -48.66
CA SER A 13 -58.73 1.93 -50.08
C SER A 13 -57.96 0.88 -50.89
N PRO A 14 -58.61 0.18 -51.84
CA PRO A 14 -58.09 -1.04 -52.44
C PRO A 14 -57.33 -0.71 -53.73
N GLU A 15 -56.02 -0.47 -53.65
CA GLU A 15 -55.25 -0.30 -54.90
C GLU A 15 -53.74 -0.53 -54.73
N ARG A 16 -53.33 -1.67 -54.15
CA ARG A 16 -51.97 -2.24 -54.38
C ARG A 16 -51.94 -3.78 -54.39
N GLU A 17 -53.02 -4.42 -54.83
CA GLU A 17 -52.99 -5.81 -55.29
C GLU A 17 -52.74 -5.86 -56.80
N THR A 18 -51.54 -5.53 -57.28
CA THR A 18 -51.14 -5.85 -58.67
C THR A 18 -49.64 -5.76 -58.93
N LEU A 19 -48.76 -5.97 -57.95
CA LEU A 19 -47.34 -6.24 -58.24
C LEU A 19 -46.80 -7.43 -57.41
N GLN A 20 -47.59 -8.49 -57.35
CA GLN A 20 -47.20 -9.81 -56.86
C GLN A 20 -46.77 -10.72 -58.03
N GLY A 21 -46.06 -10.15 -59.00
CA GLY A 21 -45.75 -10.81 -60.27
C GLY A 21 -44.38 -10.47 -60.84
N SER A 22 -43.32 -10.56 -60.03
CA SER A 22 -41.94 -10.90 -60.45
C SER A 22 -40.94 -10.68 -59.31
N LEU A 23 -41.15 -11.33 -58.15
CA LEU A 23 -40.04 -11.54 -57.22
C LEU A 23 -39.24 -12.72 -57.77
N GLY A 24 -38.36 -12.41 -58.74
CA GLY A 24 -37.25 -13.28 -59.05
C GLY A 24 -36.53 -13.60 -57.76
N GLN A 25 -36.47 -14.88 -57.44
CA GLN A 25 -35.62 -15.42 -56.40
C GLN A 25 -34.20 -14.92 -56.65
N LEU A 26 -33.75 -13.97 -55.82
CA LEU A 26 -32.33 -13.68 -55.70
C LEU A 26 -31.70 -14.84 -54.91
N PRO A 27 -30.58 -15.40 -55.38
CA PRO A 27 -29.98 -16.61 -54.81
C PRO A 27 -29.55 -16.41 -53.35
N PRO A 28 -29.44 -17.49 -52.55
CA PRO A 28 -28.96 -17.43 -51.17
C PRO A 28 -27.44 -17.21 -51.16
N SER A 29 -27.00 -16.01 -51.51
CA SER A 29 -25.58 -15.62 -51.50
C SER A 29 -25.29 -14.32 -50.74
N ILE A 30 -26.23 -13.85 -49.91
CA ILE A 30 -25.94 -12.86 -48.87
C ILE A 30 -26.10 -13.53 -47.51
N GLN A 31 -25.16 -14.42 -47.21
CA GLN A 31 -24.85 -14.79 -45.84
C GLN A 31 -24.28 -13.53 -45.15
N PRO A 32 -24.67 -13.16 -43.92
CA PRO A 32 -23.81 -12.27 -43.13
C PRO A 32 -22.44 -12.95 -43.05
N PHE A 33 -21.41 -12.28 -43.55
CA PHE A 33 -20.05 -12.81 -43.74
C PHE A 33 -19.62 -13.70 -42.54
N PRO A 34 -19.01 -14.88 -42.75
CA PRO A 34 -18.65 -15.77 -41.64
C PRO A 34 -17.73 -15.05 -40.62
N ALA A 35 -17.99 -15.30 -39.34
CA ALA A 35 -17.41 -14.60 -38.19
C ALA A 35 -16.05 -15.15 -37.77
N ASP A 36 -15.24 -15.61 -38.72
CA ASP A 36 -14.09 -16.47 -38.40
C ASP A 36 -12.76 -15.72 -38.53
N TRP A 37 -12.76 -14.52 -39.14
CA TRP A 37 -11.57 -13.69 -39.26
C TRP A 37 -11.78 -12.30 -38.64
N PRO A 38 -11.66 -12.18 -37.31
CA PRO A 38 -11.85 -10.90 -36.61
C PRO A 38 -10.91 -9.81 -37.13
N LEU A 39 -9.70 -10.16 -37.56
CA LEU A 39 -8.73 -9.22 -38.14
C LEU A 39 -9.20 -8.65 -39.49
N LEU A 40 -9.82 -9.44 -40.36
CA LEU A 40 -10.31 -8.97 -41.66
C LEU A 40 -11.49 -8.00 -41.48
N ARG A 41 -12.42 -8.32 -40.56
CA ARG A 41 -13.52 -7.42 -40.17
C ARG A 41 -13.00 -6.12 -39.56
N PHE A 42 -11.94 -6.20 -38.75
CA PHE A 42 -11.27 -5.04 -38.20
C PHE A 42 -10.64 -4.16 -39.29
N LEU A 43 -9.93 -4.75 -40.27
CA LEU A 43 -9.36 -4.02 -41.41
C LEU A 43 -10.42 -3.33 -42.27
N ILE A 44 -11.52 -4.02 -42.59
CA ILE A 44 -12.63 -3.45 -43.38
C ILE A 44 -13.30 -2.30 -42.61
N SER A 45 -13.44 -2.45 -41.29
CA SER A 45 -14.01 -1.40 -40.43
C SER A 45 -13.07 -0.19 -40.30
N LEU A 46 -11.76 -0.41 -40.28
CA LEU A 46 -10.75 0.66 -40.35
C LEU A 46 -10.88 1.42 -41.67
N TYR A 47 -10.94 0.72 -42.80
CA TYR A 47 -11.00 1.33 -44.13
C TYR A 47 -12.32 2.10 -44.38
N ARG A 48 -13.41 1.72 -43.70
CA ARG A 48 -14.72 2.38 -43.82
C ARG A 48 -14.95 3.51 -42.80
N ALA A 49 -14.01 3.73 -41.88
CA ALA A 49 -14.11 4.78 -40.87
C ALA A 49 -13.87 6.17 -41.47
N PRO A 50 -14.53 7.23 -40.94
CA PRO A 50 -14.28 8.60 -41.36
C PRO A 50 -12.81 8.99 -41.09
N ALA A 51 -12.23 9.83 -41.96
CA ALA A 51 -10.80 10.15 -41.97
C ALA A 51 -10.22 10.60 -40.61
N TYR A 52 -11.01 11.27 -39.78
CA TYR A 52 -10.61 11.72 -38.44
C TYR A 52 -10.29 10.57 -37.48
N HIS A 53 -11.00 9.44 -37.58
CA HIS A 53 -10.76 8.28 -36.72
C HIS A 53 -9.42 7.62 -37.04
N LEU A 54 -9.08 7.52 -38.34
CA LEU A 54 -7.80 6.98 -38.80
C LEU A 54 -6.61 7.86 -38.38
N ILE A 55 -6.76 9.18 -38.43
CA ILE A 55 -5.73 10.12 -37.98
C ILE A 55 -5.49 9.99 -36.47
N LEU A 56 -6.56 9.92 -35.67
CA LEU A 56 -6.47 9.78 -34.21
C LEU A 56 -5.82 8.46 -33.80
N GLU A 57 -6.22 7.36 -34.44
CA GLU A 57 -5.65 6.03 -34.20
C GLU A 57 -4.16 5.98 -34.55
N GLY A 58 -3.75 6.61 -35.66
CA GLY A 58 -2.34 6.74 -36.04
C GLY A 58 -1.51 7.51 -35.00
N ILE A 59 -2.04 8.62 -34.48
CA ILE A 59 -1.38 9.41 -33.42
C ILE A 59 -1.28 8.60 -32.13
N LEU A 60 -2.34 7.87 -31.75
CA LEU A 60 -2.36 7.03 -30.56
C LEU A 60 -1.32 5.91 -30.64
N ILE A 61 -1.24 5.21 -31.77
CA ILE A 61 -0.25 4.16 -32.01
C ILE A 61 1.16 4.74 -31.97
N LEU A 62 1.39 5.90 -32.61
CA LEU A 62 2.69 6.57 -32.57
C LEU A 62 3.07 6.98 -31.13
N TRP A 63 2.10 7.39 -30.32
CA TRP A 63 2.32 7.73 -28.91
C TRP A 63 2.58 6.51 -28.03
N ILE A 64 1.88 5.39 -28.26
CA ILE A 64 2.14 4.10 -27.60
C ILE A 64 3.54 3.58 -27.96
N ILE A 65 3.91 3.62 -29.24
CA ILE A 65 5.26 3.27 -29.71
C ILE A 65 6.28 4.18 -29.01
N ARG A 66 6.05 5.49 -29.02
CA ARG A 66 6.93 6.43 -28.29
C ARG A 66 7.04 6.06 -26.81
N LEU A 67 5.95 5.72 -26.13
CA LEU A 67 5.94 5.36 -24.71
C LEU A 67 6.68 4.04 -24.43
N LEU A 68 6.55 3.04 -25.30
CA LEU A 68 7.25 1.76 -25.19
C LEU A 68 8.76 1.90 -25.48
N PHE A 69 9.15 2.80 -26.39
CA PHE A 69 10.55 3.04 -26.75
C PHE A 69 11.20 4.19 -25.98
N SER A 70 10.44 5.04 -25.30
CA SER A 70 10.96 6.02 -24.35
C SER A 70 11.45 5.24 -23.15
N LYS A 71 12.70 4.79 -23.29
CA LYS A 71 13.55 4.08 -22.33
C LYS A 71 12.89 4.01 -20.96
N THR A 72 12.44 2.81 -20.58
CA THR A 72 12.41 2.40 -19.18
C THR A 72 13.66 2.98 -18.55
N TYR A 73 13.44 3.98 -17.69
CA TYR A 73 14.52 4.63 -16.97
C TYR A 73 15.26 3.50 -16.27
N LYS A 74 16.47 3.19 -16.73
CA LYS A 74 17.36 2.35 -15.96
C LYS A 74 17.62 3.16 -14.71
N LEU A 75 16.94 2.78 -13.62
CA LEU A 75 17.28 3.23 -12.29
C LEU A 75 18.76 2.94 -12.20
N GLN A 76 19.60 3.99 -12.20
CA GLN A 76 21.03 3.85 -12.36
C GLN A 76 21.51 2.87 -11.29
N GLU A 77 21.75 1.62 -11.67
CA GLU A 77 22.40 0.64 -10.82
C GLU A 77 23.72 1.30 -10.49
N ARG A 78 23.90 1.58 -9.19
CA ARG A 78 25.04 2.30 -8.67
C ARG A 78 26.27 1.70 -9.34
N SER A 79 26.96 2.51 -10.13
CA SER A 79 28.25 2.14 -10.71
C SER A 79 29.09 1.50 -9.61
N ASP A 80 29.64 0.31 -9.87
CA ASP A 80 30.51 -0.37 -8.93
C ASP A 80 31.73 0.52 -8.66
N LEU A 81 31.65 1.33 -7.60
CA LEU A 81 32.70 2.25 -7.21
C LEU A 81 33.96 1.45 -6.89
N THR A 82 35.07 1.89 -7.46
CA THR A 82 36.40 1.36 -7.18
C THR A 82 36.70 1.53 -5.70
N ALA A 83 37.51 0.66 -5.09
CA ALA A 83 37.86 0.75 -3.66
C ALA A 83 38.39 2.15 -3.27
N LYS A 84 39.18 2.77 -4.14
CA LYS A 84 39.72 4.13 -3.97
C LYS A 84 38.63 5.22 -3.91
N GLU A 85 37.62 5.14 -4.76
CA GLU A 85 36.52 6.11 -4.78
C GLU A 85 35.67 6.01 -3.51
N LYS A 86 35.53 4.80 -2.93
CA LYS A 86 34.84 4.62 -1.65
C LYS A 86 35.61 5.24 -0.48
N GLU A 87 36.93 5.11 -0.47
CA GLU A 87 37.81 5.69 0.54
C GLU A 87 37.74 7.22 0.50
N GLU A 88 37.82 7.82 -0.69
CA GLU A 88 37.65 9.27 -0.88
C GLU A 88 36.27 9.76 -0.41
N LEU A 89 35.19 9.02 -0.72
CA LEU A 89 33.85 9.36 -0.24
C LEU A 89 33.70 9.24 1.29
N ILE A 90 34.38 8.29 1.93
CA ILE A 90 34.36 8.14 3.39
C ILE A 90 35.12 9.29 4.05
N GLU A 91 36.23 9.73 3.47
CA GLU A 91 37.01 10.87 3.96
C GLU A 91 36.27 12.21 3.78
N GLU A 92 35.55 12.38 2.68
CA GLU A 92 34.76 13.60 2.42
C GLU A 92 33.48 13.66 3.25
N TRP A 93 32.91 12.52 3.63
CA TRP A 93 31.60 12.47 4.25
C TRP A 93 31.59 13.11 5.65
N GLN A 94 30.81 14.18 5.79
CA GLN A 94 30.44 14.75 7.09
C GLN A 94 28.94 14.52 7.34
N PRO A 95 28.56 13.87 8.45
CA PRO A 95 27.15 13.72 8.80
C PRO A 95 26.53 15.08 9.03
N GLU A 96 25.33 15.28 8.50
CA GLU A 96 24.51 16.40 8.93
C GLU A 96 24.23 16.28 10.44
N PRO A 97 24.28 17.41 11.18
CA PRO A 97 23.96 17.39 12.59
C PRO A 97 22.51 16.93 12.78
N LEU A 98 22.30 15.95 13.68
CA LEU A 98 20.98 15.37 13.97
C LEU A 98 19.92 16.41 14.38
N VAL A 99 20.36 17.57 14.86
CA VAL A 99 19.50 18.66 15.35
C VAL A 99 20.08 19.99 14.87
N PRO A 100 19.25 20.94 14.39
CA PRO A 100 19.72 22.30 14.09
C PRO A 100 20.33 22.96 15.33
N PRO A 101 21.24 23.94 15.18
CA PRO A 101 21.81 24.64 16.32
C PRO A 101 20.72 25.41 17.06
N VAL A 102 20.43 24.98 18.30
CA VAL A 102 19.48 25.65 19.20
C VAL A 102 20.24 26.62 20.11
N SER A 103 19.66 27.79 20.38
CA SER A 103 20.21 28.75 21.35
C SER A 103 20.37 28.11 22.72
N LYS A 104 21.51 28.33 23.38
CA LYS A 104 21.81 27.74 24.71
C LYS A 104 20.81 28.14 25.80
N ASP A 105 20.13 29.27 25.63
CA ASP A 105 19.13 29.79 26.57
C ASP A 105 17.73 29.19 26.38
N HIS A 106 17.57 28.22 25.47
CA HIS A 106 16.27 27.61 25.22
C HIS A 106 15.78 26.86 26.46
N PRO A 107 14.56 27.11 26.97
CA PRO A 107 14.07 26.51 28.21
C PRO A 107 14.04 24.98 28.19
N ALA A 108 13.89 24.35 27.01
CA ALA A 108 13.98 22.89 26.89
C ALA A 108 15.37 22.29 27.20
N LEU A 109 16.44 23.11 27.21
CA LEU A 109 17.78 22.68 27.62
C LEU A 109 17.98 22.78 29.14
N ASN A 110 17.16 23.57 29.84
CA ASN A 110 17.21 23.77 31.28
C ASN A 110 16.20 22.87 31.99
N TYR A 111 16.52 21.58 32.12
CA TYR A 111 15.71 20.60 32.84
C TYR A 111 16.44 20.04 34.05
N ASN A 112 15.66 19.61 35.06
CA ASN A 112 16.20 18.92 36.21
C ASN A 112 16.55 17.48 35.83
N ILE A 113 17.78 17.07 36.09
CA ILE A 113 18.25 15.71 35.83
C ILE A 113 18.07 14.89 37.11
N VAL A 114 17.24 13.85 37.02
CA VAL A 114 17.10 12.87 38.09
C VAL A 114 18.09 11.73 37.83
N SER A 115 18.97 11.49 38.79
CA SER A 115 19.92 10.38 38.76
C SER A 115 19.59 9.34 39.83
N GLY A 116 19.84 8.07 39.50
CA GLY A 116 19.58 6.93 40.38
C GLY A 116 18.24 6.23 40.15
N PRO A 117 17.96 5.16 40.92
CA PRO A 117 16.72 4.41 40.79
C PRO A 117 15.50 5.23 41.25
N PRO A 118 14.33 5.06 40.60
CA PRO A 118 13.11 5.77 40.95
C PRO A 118 12.48 5.20 42.24
N GLY A 119 12.98 5.64 43.39
CA GLY A 119 12.53 5.25 44.72
C GLY A 119 11.92 6.40 45.52
N HIS A 120 11.84 6.20 46.85
CA HIS A 120 11.39 7.22 47.80
C HIS A 120 12.39 8.36 47.95
N ARG A 121 13.68 8.08 47.80
CA ARG A 121 14.77 9.06 47.76
C ARG A 121 15.39 9.04 46.37
N ILE A 122 15.55 10.22 45.79
CA ILE A 122 16.14 10.42 44.45
C ILE A 122 17.18 11.52 44.51
N VAL A 123 18.10 11.54 43.55
CA VAL A 123 19.09 12.60 43.42
C VAL A 123 18.69 13.51 42.27
N VAL A 124 18.41 14.78 42.56
CA VAL A 124 18.04 15.79 41.56
C VAL A 124 19.18 16.80 41.45
N ASN A 125 19.81 16.91 40.27
CA ASN A 125 20.96 17.79 40.04
C ASN A 125 22.08 17.62 41.10
N GLY A 126 22.34 16.38 41.53
CA GLY A 126 23.35 16.07 42.55
C GLY A 126 22.92 16.29 44.01
N LYS A 127 21.68 16.71 44.27
CA LYS A 127 21.14 16.88 45.63
C LYS A 127 20.18 15.75 45.98
N GLU A 128 20.33 15.18 47.16
CA GLU A 128 19.41 14.15 47.66
C GLU A 128 18.07 14.79 48.04
N CYS A 129 16.97 14.26 47.51
CA CYS A 129 15.61 14.77 47.74
C CYS A 129 14.64 13.61 47.97
N VAL A 130 13.55 13.88 48.69
CA VAL A 130 12.44 12.94 48.85
C VAL A 130 11.48 13.09 47.67
N ASN A 131 11.11 11.98 47.05
CA ASN A 131 10.32 11.93 45.83
C ASN A 131 8.81 11.89 46.12
N PHE A 132 8.15 13.04 45.96
CA PHE A 132 6.69 13.17 46.00
C PHE A 132 6.04 13.38 44.63
N ALA A 133 6.84 13.42 43.56
CA ALA A 133 6.37 13.75 42.21
C ALA A 133 6.09 12.52 41.34
N SER A 134 6.67 11.36 41.68
CA SER A 134 6.50 10.14 40.88
C SER A 134 5.24 9.35 41.23
N PHE A 135 4.67 8.65 40.25
CA PHE A 135 3.52 7.76 40.42
C PHE A 135 3.88 6.37 40.99
N ASN A 136 4.96 6.26 41.76
CA ASN A 136 5.44 4.98 42.32
C ASN A 136 4.91 4.73 43.75
N PHE A 137 3.58 4.79 43.93
CA PHE A 137 2.94 4.67 45.25
C PHE A 137 3.28 3.37 46.00
N LEU A 138 3.42 2.27 45.26
CA LEU A 138 3.67 0.93 45.81
C LEU A 138 5.17 0.55 45.85
N GLY A 139 6.07 1.43 45.39
CA GLY A 139 7.51 1.13 45.37
C GLY A 139 7.93 0.01 44.40
N LEU A 140 7.07 -0.36 43.44
CA LEU A 140 7.30 -1.52 42.56
C LEU A 140 8.46 -1.31 41.59
N LEU A 141 8.76 -0.06 41.21
CA LEU A 141 9.85 0.23 40.28
C LEU A 141 11.23 -0.12 40.84
N ASP A 142 11.40 -0.13 42.16
CA ASP A 142 12.68 -0.46 42.81
C ASP A 142 12.78 -1.93 43.26
N ASN A 143 11.70 -2.70 43.09
CA ASN A 143 11.62 -4.08 43.57
C ASN A 143 12.58 -5.02 42.81
N ALA A 144 13.49 -5.67 43.54
CA ALA A 144 14.48 -6.58 42.97
C ALA A 144 13.87 -7.75 42.18
N ARG A 145 12.77 -8.36 42.68
CA ARG A 145 12.08 -9.46 42.01
C ARG A 145 11.53 -9.06 40.64
N ILE A 146 11.00 -7.84 40.53
CA ILE A 146 10.47 -7.31 39.27
C ILE A 146 11.61 -7.03 38.30
N LYS A 147 12.72 -6.45 38.78
CA LYS A 147 13.93 -6.21 37.98
C LYS A 147 14.52 -7.52 37.43
N GLU A 148 14.60 -8.57 38.25
CA GLU A 148 15.07 -9.89 37.84
C GLU A 148 14.15 -10.53 36.81
N ALA A 149 12.82 -10.48 37.02
CA ALA A 149 11.84 -11.00 36.07
C ALA A 149 11.88 -10.24 34.72
N ALA A 150 12.07 -8.91 34.77
CA ALA A 150 12.25 -8.09 33.58
C ALA A 150 13.55 -8.43 32.84
N LEU A 151 14.66 -8.62 33.57
CA LEU A 151 15.95 -9.03 33.00
C LEU A 151 15.88 -10.40 32.34
N ALA A 152 15.23 -11.38 32.99
CA ALA A 152 15.00 -12.70 32.43
C ALA A 152 14.16 -12.63 31.14
N SER A 153 13.15 -11.77 31.12
CA SER A 153 12.30 -11.54 29.94
C SER A 153 13.08 -10.88 28.80
N LEU A 154 13.92 -9.88 29.09
CA LEU A 154 14.78 -9.23 28.09
C LEU A 154 15.79 -10.22 27.50
N ARG A 155 16.40 -11.07 28.32
CA ARG A 155 17.32 -12.12 27.85
C ARG A 155 16.64 -13.15 26.96
N LYS A 156 15.36 -13.44 27.21
CA LYS A 156 14.60 -14.43 26.45
C LYS A 156 13.99 -13.88 25.16
N TYR A 157 13.46 -12.65 25.19
CA TYR A 157 12.62 -12.10 24.12
C TYR A 157 13.23 -10.87 23.42
N GLY A 158 14.33 -10.32 23.91
CA GLY A 158 14.95 -9.10 23.36
C GLY A 158 14.24 -7.81 23.77
N VAL A 159 14.64 -6.69 23.15
CA VAL A 159 14.22 -5.32 23.53
C VAL A 159 12.93 -4.84 22.85
N GLY A 160 12.55 -5.44 21.71
CA GLY A 160 11.39 -5.02 20.94
C GLY A 160 11.14 -5.92 19.73
N THR A 161 9.92 -5.86 19.21
CA THR A 161 9.48 -6.69 18.07
C THR A 161 9.86 -6.12 16.71
N CYS A 162 10.16 -4.81 16.64
CA CYS A 162 10.39 -4.06 15.41
C CYS A 162 9.27 -4.22 14.35
N GLY A 163 8.03 -4.52 14.79
CA GLY A 163 6.91 -4.77 13.88
C GLY A 163 5.54 -4.68 14.54
N PRO A 164 4.48 -4.40 13.76
CA PRO A 164 3.12 -4.30 14.27
C PRO A 164 2.61 -5.65 14.76
N ARG A 165 1.69 -5.63 15.73
CA ARG A 165 1.14 -6.83 16.39
C ARG A 165 0.63 -7.90 15.41
N GLY A 166 0.03 -7.49 14.29
CA GLY A 166 -0.54 -8.40 13.29
C GLY A 166 0.46 -9.11 12.36
N PHE A 167 1.75 -8.73 12.40
CA PHE A 167 2.81 -9.38 11.61
C PHE A 167 3.77 -10.12 12.54
N TYR A 168 4.90 -9.50 12.87
CA TYR A 168 5.98 -10.06 13.69
C TYR A 168 6.00 -9.47 15.12
N GLY A 169 4.94 -8.73 15.47
CA GLY A 169 4.80 -8.02 16.76
C GLY A 169 4.29 -8.86 17.94
N THR A 170 4.01 -10.14 17.74
CA THR A 170 3.37 -10.97 18.77
C THR A 170 4.30 -12.05 19.29
N PHE A 171 4.88 -11.79 20.46
CA PHE A 171 5.59 -12.77 21.26
C PHE A 171 4.64 -13.50 22.23
N GLU A 172 5.02 -14.71 22.63
CA GLU A 172 4.28 -15.53 23.59
C GLU A 172 4.10 -14.82 24.96
N ASN A 173 5.03 -13.94 25.35
CA ASN A 173 4.98 -13.21 26.63
C ASN A 173 3.82 -12.21 26.72
N VAL A 174 3.33 -11.66 25.61
CA VAL A 174 2.20 -10.71 25.60
C VAL A 174 0.88 -11.43 25.95
N ASN A 175 0.82 -12.74 25.69
CA ASN A 175 -0.32 -13.59 26.06
C ASN A 175 -0.03 -14.42 27.32
N ALA A 176 1.14 -14.27 27.93
CA ALA A 176 1.54 -15.01 29.12
C ALA A 176 1.16 -14.24 30.39
N PHE A 177 -0.12 -14.20 30.69
CA PHE A 177 -0.51 -14.47 32.07
C PHE A 177 -0.46 -16.00 32.20
N PRO A 178 0.56 -16.59 32.82
CA PRO A 178 0.51 -17.99 33.14
C PRO A 178 -0.57 -18.14 34.22
N GLY A 179 -1.78 -18.47 33.81
CA GLY A 179 -2.67 -19.21 34.69
C GLY A 179 -1.92 -20.44 35.21
N PRO A 180 -2.26 -20.97 36.40
CA PRO A 180 -1.48 -21.96 37.15
C PRO A 180 -1.22 -23.32 36.46
N HIS A 181 -1.52 -23.47 35.16
CA HIS A 181 -1.50 -24.74 34.42
C HIS A 181 -0.52 -24.81 33.24
N LYS A 182 0.34 -23.82 33.00
CA LYS A 182 1.39 -23.91 31.96
C LYS A 182 2.80 -23.86 32.52
N LEU A 183 3.09 -24.73 33.49
CA LEU A 183 4.45 -25.23 33.68
C LEU A 183 4.60 -26.46 32.76
N ARG A 184 5.43 -26.36 31.72
CA ARG A 184 5.84 -27.56 30.95
C ARG A 184 6.68 -28.44 31.89
N PRO A 185 6.38 -29.74 32.02
CA PRO A 185 7.25 -30.64 32.75
C PRO A 185 8.50 -30.91 31.90
N GLY A 186 9.70 -30.64 32.43
CA GLY A 186 10.95 -31.10 31.81
C GLY A 186 12.09 -30.10 31.62
N SER A 187 12.24 -29.10 32.48
CA SER A 187 13.51 -28.38 32.59
C SER A 187 13.81 -28.11 34.06
N PHE A 188 14.31 -29.15 34.74
CA PHE A 188 15.25 -29.03 35.84
C PHE A 188 16.65 -29.07 35.26
#